data_AF-A0A1H8NF30-F1
#
_entry.id   AF-A0A1H8NF30-F1
#
_cell.length_a   1.000
_cell.length_b   1.000
_cell.length_c   1.000
_cell.angle_alpha   90.00
_cell.angle_beta   90.00
_cell.angle_gamma   90.00
#
_symmetry.space_group_name_H-M   'P 1'
#
loop_
_entity.id
_entity.type
_entity.pdbx_description
1 polymer ?
#
loop_
_entity_poly.entity_id
_entity_poly.type
_entity_poly.pdbx_seq_one_letter_code
_entity_poly.pdbx_strand_id
1 'polypeptide(L)'
;MNREVHVRFWERVRVKSPRATRLPLYRQSQILARAGLELHHAVLADWVGKAAFHLRPVVDRLAEHLKRSGKLFMDETTAPVLDPGRGRTKTGYLWALARDDRPWGGDDPPGVAYFYAPGRAGENAETFLTGFDGILQVAGYTGYNRLTKPSRKGGDPIRLAHCWHRPKGRDRARRTRCRSTLGNQHDLSRSYDHRNPSWNNRD
;
A
#
# COMPACT_ATOMS: atom_id res chain seq x y z
N MET A 1 -17.87 -7.57 30.46
CA MET A 1 -18.11 -8.75 29.60
C MET A 1 -16.82 -9.55 29.52
N ASN A 2 -16.81 -10.77 30.05
CA ASN A 2 -15.61 -11.59 30.20
C ASN A 2 -15.08 -12.04 28.81
N ARG A 3 -13.75 -12.08 28.64
CA ARG A 3 -13.06 -12.39 27.37
C ARG A 3 -13.46 -13.76 26.82
N GLU A 4 -13.74 -14.72 27.70
CA GLU A 4 -14.21 -16.07 27.36
C GLU A 4 -15.61 -16.09 26.75
N VAL A 5 -16.53 -15.28 27.27
CA VAL A 5 -17.91 -15.18 26.76
C VAL A 5 -17.91 -14.57 25.36
N HIS A 6 -17.01 -13.61 25.11
CA HIS A 6 -16.81 -13.02 23.80
C HIS A 6 -16.29 -14.05 22.79
N VAL A 7 -15.25 -14.82 23.13
CA VAL A 7 -14.67 -15.83 22.22
C VAL A 7 -15.65 -16.95 21.91
N ARG A 8 -16.31 -17.51 22.94
CA ARG A 8 -17.28 -18.60 22.75
C ARG A 8 -18.52 -18.18 21.95
N PHE A 9 -18.94 -16.92 22.08
CA PHE A 9 -20.01 -16.37 21.24
C PHE A 9 -19.60 -16.42 19.76
N TRP A 10 -18.41 -15.93 19.40
CA TRP A 10 -17.94 -15.88 18.01
C TRP A 10 -17.64 -17.24 17.39
N GLU A 11 -17.14 -18.19 18.19
CA GLU A 11 -16.97 -19.59 17.74
C GLU A 11 -18.32 -20.25 17.40
N ARG A 12 -19.35 -20.01 18.22
CA ARG A 12 -20.69 -20.57 18.04
C ARG A 12 -21.38 -20.06 16.78
N VAL A 13 -21.23 -18.77 16.44
CA VAL A 13 -21.80 -18.22 15.20
C VAL A 13 -20.96 -18.53 13.95
N ARG A 14 -19.84 -19.27 14.05
CA ARG A 14 -18.91 -19.57 12.93
C ARG A 14 -18.42 -18.32 12.17
N VAL A 15 -18.49 -17.15 12.78
CA VAL A 15 -18.00 -15.89 12.22
C VAL A 15 -16.62 -15.62 12.81
N LYS A 16 -15.55 -15.82 12.01
CA LYS A 16 -14.27 -15.14 12.29
C LYS A 16 -14.59 -13.66 12.37
N SER A 17 -14.47 -13.04 13.56
CA SER A 17 -14.68 -11.61 13.88
C SER A 17 -15.44 -10.82 12.82
N PRO A 18 -16.65 -10.27 13.07
CA PRO A 18 -17.43 -9.58 12.04
C PRO A 18 -16.63 -8.55 11.25
N ARG A 19 -15.76 -7.80 11.95
CA ARG A 19 -14.86 -6.79 11.39
C ARG A 19 -13.78 -7.35 10.45
N ALA A 20 -13.43 -8.63 10.57
CA ALA A 20 -12.47 -9.34 9.72
C ALA A 20 -13.14 -10.10 8.57
N THR A 21 -14.47 -10.12 8.50
CA THR A 21 -15.17 -10.60 7.30
C THR A 21 -15.08 -9.52 6.22
N ARG A 22 -14.70 -9.89 4.98
CA ARG A 22 -14.73 -8.97 3.81
C ARG A 22 -16.18 -8.63 3.39
N LEU A 23 -17.11 -8.59 4.34
CA LEU A 23 -18.53 -8.37 4.12
C LEU A 23 -18.89 -6.91 4.41
N PRO A 24 -19.78 -6.31 3.62
CA PRO A 24 -20.33 -4.99 3.93
C PRO A 24 -21.00 -4.95 5.32
N LEU A 25 -20.97 -3.79 5.98
CA LEU A 25 -21.49 -3.63 7.35
C LEU A 25 -22.97 -3.98 7.48
N TYR A 26 -23.79 -3.71 6.45
CA TYR A 26 -25.21 -4.10 6.48
C TYR A 26 -25.37 -5.62 6.55
N ARG A 27 -24.50 -6.39 5.88
CA ARG A 27 -24.52 -7.85 5.90
C ARG A 27 -24.04 -8.38 7.25
N GLN A 28 -23.05 -7.72 7.87
CA GLN A 28 -22.63 -8.04 9.23
C GLN A 28 -23.76 -7.80 10.23
N SER A 29 -24.47 -6.67 10.12
CA SER A 29 -25.66 -6.35 10.93
C SER A 29 -26.75 -7.43 10.82
N GLN A 30 -27.06 -7.89 9.61
CA GLN A 30 -28.02 -9.00 9.39
C GLN A 30 -27.56 -10.33 10.01
N ILE A 31 -26.26 -10.64 9.96
CA ILE A 31 -25.70 -11.84 10.60
C ILE A 31 -25.82 -11.75 12.12
N LEU A 32 -25.59 -10.58 12.70
CA LEU A 32 -25.71 -10.35 14.13
C LEU A 32 -27.16 -10.44 14.60
N ALA A 33 -28.11 -9.91 13.83
CA ALA A 33 -29.55 -10.04 14.10
C ALA A 33 -29.99 -11.52 14.16
N ARG A 34 -29.49 -12.37 13.25
CA ARG A 34 -29.74 -13.83 13.28
C ARG A 34 -29.19 -14.52 14.53
N ALA A 35 -28.22 -13.90 15.20
CA ALA A 35 -27.65 -14.37 16.47
C ALA A 35 -28.33 -13.74 17.70
N GLY A 36 -29.42 -12.99 17.52
CA GLY A 36 -30.15 -12.29 18.58
C GLY A 36 -29.54 -10.93 18.98
N LEU A 37 -28.58 -10.41 18.20
CA LEU A 37 -27.96 -9.10 18.44
C LEU A 37 -28.45 -8.08 17.43
N GLU A 38 -29.47 -7.32 17.80
CA GLU A 38 -30.01 -6.21 17.00
C GLU A 38 -29.06 -5.01 17.02
N LEU A 39 -28.16 -4.95 16.05
CA LEU A 39 -27.20 -3.85 15.88
C LEU A 39 -27.39 -3.20 14.52
N HIS A 40 -27.76 -1.92 14.52
CA HIS A 40 -27.90 -1.15 13.28
C HIS A 40 -26.54 -0.92 12.61
N HIS A 41 -26.50 -0.97 11.26
CA HIS A 41 -25.26 -0.81 10.50
C HIS A 41 -24.53 0.52 10.77
N ALA A 42 -25.26 1.58 11.12
CA ALA A 42 -24.68 2.88 11.49
C ALA A 42 -23.84 2.79 12.77
N VAL A 43 -24.24 1.96 13.75
CA VAL A 43 -23.47 1.74 14.99
C VAL A 43 -22.16 1.03 14.66
N LEU A 44 -22.21 0.02 13.79
CA LEU A 44 -21.00 -0.66 13.32
C LEU A 44 -20.07 0.31 12.58
N ALA A 45 -20.63 1.21 11.76
CA ALA A 45 -19.86 2.22 11.04
C ALA A 45 -19.17 3.21 12.00
N ASP A 46 -19.88 3.68 13.02
CA ASP A 46 -19.33 4.55 14.07
C ASP A 46 -18.17 3.86 14.81
N TRP A 47 -18.32 2.58 15.17
CA TRP A 47 -17.25 1.83 15.84
C TRP A 47 -16.02 1.63 14.95
N VAL A 48 -16.22 1.35 13.66
CA VAL A 48 -15.13 1.29 12.68
C VAL A 48 -14.44 2.65 12.56
N GLY A 49 -15.20 3.74 12.54
CA GLY A 49 -14.65 5.11 12.53
C GLY A 49 -13.80 5.41 13.75
N LYS A 50 -14.29 5.09 14.96
CA LYS A 50 -13.54 5.25 16.22
C LYS A 50 -12.26 4.41 16.23
N ALA A 51 -12.35 3.16 15.80
CA ALA A 51 -11.16 2.30 15.69
C ALA A 51 -10.14 2.87 14.69
N ALA A 52 -10.59 3.34 13.52
CA ALA A 52 -9.72 3.96 12.53
C ALA A 52 -9.05 5.24 13.06
N PHE A 53 -9.77 6.06 13.82
CA PHE A 53 -9.22 7.24 14.47
C PHE A 53 -8.05 6.89 15.42
N HIS A 54 -8.25 5.89 16.28
CA HIS A 54 -7.20 5.46 17.22
C HIS A 54 -6.04 4.72 16.55
N LEU A 55 -6.25 4.09 15.39
CA LEU A 55 -5.21 3.42 14.61
C LEU A 55 -4.37 4.38 13.77
N ARG A 56 -4.83 5.62 13.55
CA ARG A 56 -4.12 6.63 12.76
C ARG A 56 -2.63 6.80 13.13
N PRO A 57 -2.23 7.00 14.40
CA PRO A 57 -0.81 7.15 14.74
C PRO A 57 0.04 5.92 14.38
N VAL A 58 -0.55 4.71 14.40
CA VAL A 58 0.14 3.48 13.99
C VAL A 58 0.38 3.49 12.48
N VAL A 59 -0.62 3.89 11.70
CA VAL A 59 -0.51 4.01 10.24
C VAL A 59 0.50 5.09 9.85
N ASP A 60 0.46 6.25 10.52
CA ASP A 60 1.41 7.35 10.29
C ASP A 60 2.85 6.88 10.60
N ARG A 61 3.05 6.21 11.73
CA ARG A 61 4.36 5.66 12.10
C ARG A 61 4.84 4.55 11.16
N LEU A 62 3.93 3.71 10.67
CA LEU A 62 4.25 2.69 9.67
C LEU A 62 4.67 3.34 8.35
N ALA A 63 3.98 4.39 7.90
CA ALA A 63 4.33 5.12 6.70
C ALA A 63 5.73 5.75 6.81
N GLU A 64 6.05 6.38 7.94
CA GLU A 64 7.41 6.88 8.21
C GLU A 64 8.45 5.76 8.15
N HIS A 65 8.15 4.59 8.73
CA HIS A 65 9.07 3.46 8.71
C HIS A 65 9.32 2.95 7.30
N LEU A 66 8.26 2.82 6.49
CA LEU A 66 8.37 2.41 5.08
C LEU A 66 9.26 3.38 4.31
N LYS A 67 9.09 4.69 4.50
CA LYS A 67 9.88 5.75 3.86
C LYS A 67 11.38 5.72 4.16
N ARG A 68 11.82 5.01 5.20
CA ARG A 68 13.27 4.82 5.48
C ARG A 68 13.94 3.81 4.54
N SER A 69 13.16 3.07 3.77
CA SER A 69 13.66 2.00 2.91
C SER A 69 14.29 2.57 1.65
N GLY A 70 15.22 1.86 1.01
CA GLY A 70 15.82 2.31 -0.25
C GLY A 70 14.89 2.19 -1.48
N LYS A 71 13.90 1.29 -1.40
CA LYS A 71 12.96 0.99 -2.47
C LYS A 71 11.54 0.87 -1.93
N LEU A 72 10.58 1.45 -2.65
CA LEU A 72 9.15 1.37 -2.34
C LEU A 72 8.32 1.11 -3.59
N PHE A 73 7.12 0.61 -3.37
CA PHE A 73 6.09 0.44 -4.39
C PHE A 73 4.94 1.40 -4.11
N MET A 74 4.40 2.01 -5.16
CA MET A 74 3.19 2.81 -5.05
C MET A 74 2.23 2.43 -6.18
N ASP A 75 0.98 2.17 -5.81
CA ASP A 75 -0.11 1.94 -6.75
C ASP A 75 -1.37 2.66 -6.29
N GLU A 76 -2.14 3.18 -7.24
CA GLU A 76 -3.39 3.86 -7.00
C GLU A 76 -4.57 3.08 -7.59
N THR A 77 -5.55 2.79 -6.74
CA THR A 77 -6.76 2.07 -7.11
C THR A 77 -7.98 2.96 -6.89
N THR A 78 -8.90 2.96 -7.86
CA THR A 78 -10.16 3.71 -7.77
C THR A 78 -11.08 3.08 -6.72
N ALA A 79 -11.73 3.91 -5.90
CA ALA A 79 -12.75 3.49 -4.96
C ALA A 79 -14.02 4.35 -5.13
N PRO A 80 -15.23 3.75 -5.17
CA PRO A 80 -16.47 4.51 -5.16
C PRO A 80 -16.69 5.09 -3.75
N VAL A 81 -16.84 6.42 -3.66
CA VAL A 81 -17.04 7.14 -2.41
C VAL A 81 -18.40 7.83 -2.45
N LEU A 82 -19.16 7.75 -1.36
CA LEU A 82 -20.44 8.45 -1.25
C LEU A 82 -20.22 9.97 -1.32
N ASP A 83 -21.07 10.65 -2.08
CA ASP A 83 -21.13 12.12 -2.17
C ASP A 83 -22.54 12.58 -1.79
N PRO A 84 -22.85 12.68 -0.48
CA PRO A 84 -24.21 12.87 0.01
C PRO A 84 -24.91 14.12 -0.54
N GLY A 85 -24.14 15.19 -0.80
CA GLY A 85 -24.67 16.43 -1.37
C GLY A 85 -25.15 16.30 -2.83
N ARG A 86 -24.76 15.23 -3.54
CA ARG A 86 -25.14 14.99 -4.95
C ARG A 86 -25.98 13.73 -5.14
N GLY A 87 -26.25 12.97 -4.08
CA GLY A 87 -27.01 11.71 -4.15
C GLY A 87 -26.37 10.64 -5.05
N ARG A 88 -25.06 10.76 -5.35
CA ARG A 88 -24.32 9.85 -6.24
C ARG A 88 -22.98 9.46 -5.59
N THR A 89 -22.32 8.47 -6.18
CA THR A 89 -20.92 8.15 -5.83
C THR A 89 -19.96 8.98 -6.68
N LYS A 90 -18.91 9.50 -6.05
CA LYS A 90 -17.75 10.06 -6.74
C LYS A 90 -16.59 9.06 -6.73
N THR A 91 -15.72 9.16 -7.73
CA THR A 91 -14.50 8.35 -7.78
C THR A 91 -13.45 8.95 -6.86
N GLY A 92 -13.10 8.23 -5.80
CA GLY A 92 -11.92 8.48 -4.97
C GLY A 92 -10.77 7.55 -5.35
N TYR A 93 -9.60 7.80 -4.76
CA TYR A 93 -8.39 7.02 -5.01
C TYR A 93 -7.76 6.57 -3.69
N LEU A 94 -7.50 5.28 -3.59
CA LEU A 94 -6.69 4.68 -2.54
C LEU A 94 -5.28 4.45 -3.07
N TRP A 95 -4.29 4.97 -2.36
CA TRP A 95 -2.88 4.88 -2.70
C TRP A 95 -2.21 3.92 -1.73
N ALA A 96 -1.66 2.82 -2.25
CA ALA A 96 -0.95 1.83 -1.47
C ALA A 96 0.55 2.11 -1.55
N LEU A 97 1.16 2.52 -0.45
CA LEU A 97 2.61 2.60 -0.30
C LEU A 97 3.09 1.30 0.33
N ALA A 98 3.87 0.52 -0.39
CA ALA A 98 4.29 -0.80 0.06
C ALA A 98 5.80 -1.01 -0.03
N ARG A 99 6.28 -1.91 0.82
CA ARG A 99 7.60 -2.51 0.80
C ARG A 99 7.45 -4.01 0.95
N ASP A 100 8.10 -4.76 0.08
CA ASP A 100 8.33 -6.19 0.28
C ASP A 100 9.58 -6.58 -0.49
N ASP A 101 10.72 -6.68 0.21
CA ASP A 101 12.01 -6.98 -0.41
C ASP A 101 12.44 -8.44 -0.28
N ARG A 102 11.61 -9.28 0.35
CA ARG A 102 11.88 -10.71 0.56
C ARG A 102 12.18 -11.47 -0.74
N PRO A 103 11.48 -11.23 -1.88
CA PRO A 103 11.81 -11.90 -3.14
C PRO A 103 13.21 -11.57 -3.70
N TRP A 104 13.86 -10.52 -3.17
CA TRP A 104 15.18 -10.05 -3.58
C TRP A 104 16.20 -10.13 -2.43
N GLY A 105 15.94 -10.96 -1.40
CA GLY A 105 16.87 -11.17 -0.29
C GLY A 105 16.95 -10.00 0.70
N GLY A 106 15.96 -9.11 0.74
CA GLY A 106 15.89 -8.06 1.76
C GLY A 106 15.41 -8.60 3.11
N ASP A 107 16.07 -8.16 4.18
CA ASP A 107 15.77 -8.55 5.57
C ASP A 107 14.64 -7.71 6.20
N ASP A 108 14.28 -6.62 5.55
CA ASP A 108 13.23 -5.70 6.00
C ASP A 108 11.84 -6.38 5.97
N PRO A 109 11.03 -6.28 7.04
CA PRO A 109 9.71 -6.89 7.06
C PRO A 109 8.77 -6.25 6.01
N PRO A 110 7.87 -7.02 5.38
CA PRO A 110 6.92 -6.47 4.44
C PRO A 110 5.93 -5.53 5.15
N GLY A 111 5.51 -4.48 4.47
CA GLY A 111 4.54 -3.54 5.02
C GLY A 111 3.82 -2.74 3.95
N VAL A 112 2.61 -2.30 4.28
CA VAL A 112 1.77 -1.46 3.41
C VAL A 112 1.05 -0.41 4.24
N ALA A 113 1.08 0.83 3.77
CA ALA A 113 0.28 1.94 4.27
C ALA A 113 -0.66 2.43 3.16
N TYR A 114 -1.91 2.72 3.52
CA TYR A 114 -2.91 3.22 2.58
C TYR A 114 -3.21 4.69 2.85
N PHE A 115 -3.22 5.49 1.79
CA PHE A 115 -3.66 6.88 1.81
C PHE A 115 -4.90 7.04 0.95
N TYR A 116 -5.77 7.97 1.34
CA TYR A 116 -6.93 8.34 0.55
C TYR A 116 -6.74 9.74 -0.04
N ALA A 117 -7.06 9.89 -1.33
CA ALA A 117 -7.21 11.19 -1.95
C ALA A 117 -8.47 11.23 -2.84
N PRO A 118 -9.17 12.37 -2.91
CA PRO A 118 -10.34 12.52 -3.79
C PRO A 118 -9.96 12.57 -5.28
N GLY A 119 -8.68 12.73 -5.62
CA GLY A 119 -8.20 12.80 -6.99
C GLY A 119 -6.95 11.96 -7.24
N ARG A 120 -6.63 11.78 -8.53
CA ARG A 120 -5.43 11.03 -8.97
C ARG A 120 -4.23 11.93 -9.27
N ALA A 121 -4.28 13.19 -8.85
CA ALA A 121 -3.29 14.18 -9.22
C ALA A 121 -1.90 13.81 -8.64
N GLY A 122 -0.83 14.10 -9.38
CA GLY A 122 0.53 13.76 -8.97
C GLY A 122 0.98 14.48 -7.68
N GLU A 123 0.35 15.61 -7.35
CA GLU A 123 0.51 16.32 -6.07
C GLU A 123 0.20 15.42 -4.87
N ASN A 124 -0.75 14.49 -5.00
CA ASN A 124 -1.08 13.55 -3.92
C ASN A 124 0.09 12.59 -3.67
N ALA A 125 0.66 12.03 -4.74
CA ALA A 125 1.84 11.17 -4.64
C ALA A 125 3.05 11.92 -4.06
N GLU A 126 3.26 13.17 -4.48
CA GLU A 126 4.32 14.03 -3.95
C GLU A 126 4.15 14.26 -2.45
N THR A 127 2.93 14.57 -2.00
CA THR A 127 2.60 14.75 -0.59
C THR A 127 2.86 13.48 0.20
N PHE A 128 2.33 12.34 -0.26
CA PHE A 128 2.48 11.05 0.43
C PHE A 128 3.93 10.60 0.53
N LEU A 129 4.78 10.93 -0.45
CA LEU A 129 6.18 10.53 -0.50
C LEU A 129 7.14 11.58 0.08
N THR A 130 6.63 12.63 0.74
CA THR A 130 7.48 13.58 1.47
C THR A 130 8.44 12.83 2.41
N GLY A 131 9.74 13.13 2.31
CA GLY A 131 10.84 12.50 3.06
C GLY A 131 11.37 11.19 2.48
N PHE A 132 10.95 10.80 1.26
CA PHE A 132 11.47 9.63 0.56
C PHE A 132 12.11 10.02 -0.78
N ASP A 133 13.34 9.59 -0.97
CA ASP A 133 14.22 9.98 -2.09
C ASP A 133 14.83 8.77 -2.82
N GLY A 134 14.32 7.58 -2.54
CA GLY A 134 14.83 6.32 -3.08
C GLY A 134 14.24 5.93 -4.44
N ILE A 135 14.21 4.62 -4.68
CA ILE A 135 13.64 4.03 -5.89
C ILE A 135 12.15 3.75 -5.68
N LEU A 136 11.29 4.32 -6.53
CA LEU A 136 9.86 4.08 -6.48
C LEU A 136 9.40 3.23 -7.68
N GLN A 137 8.90 2.04 -7.40
CA GLN A 137 8.26 1.20 -8.41
C GLN A 137 6.78 1.57 -8.56
N VAL A 138 6.37 1.91 -9.79
CA VAL A 138 5.01 2.36 -10.10
C VAL A 138 4.42 1.66 -11.32
N ALA A 139 3.09 1.57 -11.38
CA ALA A 139 2.38 1.37 -12.64
C ALA A 139 2.64 2.59 -13.54
N GLY A 140 2.74 2.41 -14.87
CA GLY A 140 3.15 3.44 -15.85
C GLY A 140 2.20 4.65 -16.03
N TYR A 141 1.72 5.25 -14.93
CA TYR A 141 0.95 6.47 -14.88
C TYR A 141 1.87 7.69 -14.92
N THR A 142 1.58 8.62 -15.83
CA THR A 142 2.40 9.82 -16.04
C THR A 142 2.36 10.81 -14.89
N GLY A 143 1.37 10.70 -13.98
CA GLY A 143 1.29 11.55 -12.79
C GLY A 143 2.53 11.45 -11.88
N TYR A 144 3.24 10.31 -11.91
CA TYR A 144 4.48 10.11 -11.16
C TYR A 144 5.67 10.88 -11.73
N ASN A 145 5.64 11.33 -12.99
CA ASN A 145 6.76 12.06 -13.63
C ASN A 145 7.11 13.37 -12.90
N ARG A 146 6.18 13.93 -12.13
CA ARG A 146 6.45 15.08 -11.26
C ARG A 146 7.52 14.77 -10.21
N LEU A 147 7.57 13.53 -9.71
CA LEU A 147 8.46 13.12 -8.62
C LEU A 147 9.93 13.08 -9.04
N THR A 148 10.22 13.04 -10.34
CA THR A 148 11.59 12.99 -10.86
C THR A 148 12.19 14.37 -11.10
N LYS A 149 11.45 15.45 -10.80
CA LYS A 149 11.91 16.81 -11.08
C LYS A 149 12.72 17.36 -9.90
N PRO A 150 13.81 18.11 -10.15
CA PRO A 150 14.53 18.85 -9.09
C PRO A 150 13.65 19.84 -8.32
N SER A 151 12.57 20.32 -8.94
CA SER A 151 11.60 21.23 -8.32
C SER A 151 10.59 20.54 -7.38
N ARG A 152 10.78 19.24 -7.10
CA ARG A 152 9.90 18.48 -6.22
C ARG A 152 9.89 19.09 -4.82
N LYS A 153 8.71 19.16 -4.20
CA LYS A 153 8.54 19.57 -2.82
C LYS A 153 8.60 18.35 -1.91
N GLY A 154 9.30 18.48 -0.79
CA GLY A 154 9.33 17.47 0.25
C GLY A 154 10.39 16.37 0.06
N GLY A 155 11.39 16.57 -0.78
CA GLY A 155 12.52 15.65 -0.95
C GLY A 155 13.28 15.87 -2.25
N ASP A 156 14.36 15.12 -2.42
CA ASP A 156 15.13 15.03 -3.64
C ASP A 156 14.34 14.29 -4.76
N PRO A 157 14.78 14.38 -6.02
CA PRO A 157 14.16 13.66 -7.12
C PRO A 157 14.15 12.14 -6.89
N ILE A 158 12.96 11.54 -6.96
CA ILE A 158 12.80 10.08 -6.89
C ILE A 158 13.21 9.44 -8.21
N ARG A 159 13.83 8.26 -8.11
CA ARG A 159 14.11 7.38 -9.25
C ARG A 159 12.90 6.46 -9.49
N LEU A 160 12.22 6.65 -10.62
CA LEU A 160 11.10 5.78 -10.98
C LEU A 160 11.58 4.47 -11.64
N ALA A 161 11.07 3.35 -11.13
CA ALA A 161 11.09 2.06 -11.80
C ALA A 161 9.66 1.73 -12.29
N HIS A 162 9.51 1.37 -13.55
CA HIS A 162 8.19 1.01 -14.09
C HIS A 162 7.99 -0.50 -14.03
N CYS A 163 6.82 -0.94 -13.57
CA CYS A 163 6.52 -2.38 -13.52
C CYS A 163 6.48 -2.99 -14.94
N TRP A 164 7.03 -4.21 -15.08
CA TRP A 164 7.08 -4.92 -16.36
C TRP A 164 5.70 -5.32 -16.91
N HIS A 165 4.74 -5.59 -16.01
CA HIS A 165 3.41 -6.11 -16.38
C HIS A 165 2.43 -5.04 -16.90
N ARG A 166 2.63 -3.75 -16.58
CA ARG A 166 1.80 -2.65 -17.11
C ARG A 166 2.60 -1.68 -17.99
N PRO A 167 3.03 -2.08 -19.20
CA PRO A 167 3.50 -1.13 -20.19
C PRO A 167 2.29 -0.33 -20.70
N LYS A 168 2.30 1.00 -20.59
CA LYS A 168 1.40 1.84 -21.39
C LYS A 168 2.07 2.18 -22.72
N GLY A 169 1.42 1.79 -23.81
CA GLY A 169 1.37 2.50 -25.10
C GLY A 169 2.68 2.86 -25.79
N ARG A 170 2.97 2.13 -26.88
CA ARG A 170 3.65 2.57 -28.12
C ARG A 170 4.75 3.63 -27.98
N ASP A 171 5.84 3.31 -27.29
CA ASP A 171 7.11 4.01 -27.48
C ASP A 171 8.28 3.02 -27.50
N ARG A 172 8.62 2.53 -28.70
CA ARG A 172 9.77 1.62 -28.94
C ARG A 172 11.10 2.25 -28.49
N ALA A 173 11.16 3.57 -28.32
CA ALA A 173 12.40 4.30 -28.02
C ALA A 173 12.87 4.21 -26.54
N ARG A 174 12.04 3.75 -25.60
CA ARG A 174 12.44 3.56 -24.19
C ARG A 174 12.88 2.15 -23.80
N ARG A 175 12.79 1.17 -24.71
CA ARG A 175 13.44 -0.15 -24.50
C ARG A 175 14.96 -0.01 -24.34
N THR A 176 15.57 0.96 -25.01
CA THR A 176 17.02 1.17 -24.99
C THR A 176 17.51 1.83 -23.70
N ARG A 177 16.68 2.67 -23.05
CA ARG A 177 17.06 3.38 -21.81
C ARG A 177 16.89 2.55 -20.53
N CYS A 178 16.01 1.55 -20.53
CA CYS A 178 15.99 0.54 -19.47
C CYS A 178 17.28 -0.30 -19.47
N ARG A 179 17.86 -0.57 -20.65
CA ARG A 179 19.12 -1.31 -20.77
C ARG A 179 20.33 -0.52 -20.24
N SER A 180 20.35 0.81 -20.39
CA SER A 180 21.47 1.64 -19.90
C SER A 180 21.42 1.92 -18.38
N THR A 181 20.27 1.79 -17.72
CA THR A 181 20.18 1.82 -16.24
C THR A 181 20.32 0.45 -15.61
N LEU A 182 20.20 -0.63 -16.39
CA LEU A 182 20.49 -2.01 -16.00
C LEU A 182 22.00 -2.37 -16.10
N GLY A 183 22.82 -1.54 -16.75
CA GLY A 183 24.29 -1.71 -16.76
C GLY A 183 24.92 -1.72 -15.36
N ASN A 184 24.26 -1.12 -14.36
CA ASN A 184 24.70 -1.14 -12.96
C ASN A 184 23.95 -2.17 -12.08
N GLN A 185 22.98 -2.93 -12.60
CA GLN A 185 22.34 -4.00 -11.80
C GLN A 185 23.19 -5.27 -11.75
N HIS A 186 24.02 -5.54 -12.76
CA HIS A 186 25.04 -6.59 -12.69
C HIS A 186 26.23 -6.24 -11.78
N ASP A 187 26.37 -4.98 -11.38
CA ASP A 187 27.48 -4.51 -10.53
C ASP A 187 27.08 -4.42 -9.04
N LEU A 188 25.77 -4.32 -8.74
CA LEU A 188 25.25 -4.40 -7.37
C LEU A 188 25.26 -5.84 -6.82
N SER A 189 25.25 -6.86 -7.68
CA SER A 189 25.46 -8.26 -7.24
C SER A 189 26.92 -8.60 -6.98
N ARG A 190 27.88 -7.85 -7.56
CA ARG A 190 29.33 -8.06 -7.34
C ARG A 190 29.86 -7.37 -6.09
N SER A 191 29.25 -6.26 -5.67
CA SER A 191 29.69 -5.50 -4.50
C SER A 191 29.22 -6.11 -3.15
N TYR A 192 28.30 -7.07 -3.19
CA TYR A 192 27.86 -7.82 -1.99
C TYR A 192 28.63 -9.15 -1.76
N ASP A 193 29.46 -9.58 -2.72
CA ASP A 193 30.04 -10.93 -2.77
C ASP A 193 31.49 -11.03 -2.23
N HIS A 194 31.95 -10.04 -1.44
CA HIS A 194 33.32 -10.04 -0.88
C HIS A 194 33.40 -10.31 0.63
N ARG A 195 32.35 -10.87 1.25
CA ARG A 195 32.36 -11.17 2.69
C ARG A 195 31.82 -12.55 3.09
N ASN A 196 31.95 -13.58 2.24
CA ASN A 196 31.72 -14.96 2.70
C ASN A 196 32.52 -16.02 1.91
N PRO A 197 33.70 -16.45 2.39
CA PRO A 197 34.46 -17.53 1.77
C PRO A 197 33.99 -18.88 2.34
N SER A 198 32.92 -19.46 1.79
CA SER A 198 32.56 -20.86 2.10
C SER A 198 31.66 -21.53 1.07
N TRP A 199 31.95 -21.39 -0.22
CA TRP A 199 31.38 -22.28 -1.25
C TRP A 199 32.43 -22.60 -2.31
N ASN A 200 33.36 -23.49 -1.97
CA ASN A 200 34.18 -24.20 -2.94
C ASN A 200 34.02 -25.70 -2.69
N ASN A 201 33.90 -26.47 -3.77
CA ASN A 201 33.70 -27.93 -3.87
C ASN A 201 32.24 -28.44 -3.81
N ARG A 202 31.59 -28.45 -4.98
CA ARG A 202 31.09 -29.70 -5.58
C ARG A 202 31.30 -29.64 -7.10
N ASP A 203 31.68 -30.79 -7.63
CA ASP A 203 31.99 -31.18 -9.01
C ASP A 203 33.43 -30.94 -9.49
#